data_AF-A0A5C1NH41-F1
#
_entry.id   AF-A0A5C1NH41-F1
#
_cell.length_a   1.000
_cell.length_b   1.000
_cell.length_c   1.000
_cell.angle_alpha   90.00
_cell.angle_beta   90.00
_cell.angle_gamma   90.00
#
_symmetry.space_group_name_H-M   'P 1'
#
loop_
_entity.id
_entity.type
_entity.pdbx_description
1 polymer ?
#
loop_
_entity_poly.entity_id
_entity_poly.type
_entity_poly.pdbx_seq_one_letter_code
_entity_poly.pdbx_strand_id
1 'polypeptide(L)'
;MSFSDLGLRAELLRAIEALGYDTPTPIQRQAIPAVIQGGDLLASAQTGTGKTAGFTLPMLQRLADGPRPQPRQVRSLVLTPTRELAAQVGESVSAYGRFLKLTSHVIFGGVGQQPQIDALRPGLDILIATPGRLLDLHQQGHVDLSKVEILVLDEADRMLDMGFIHDIRRVLKLLPQARQNLLFSATFSNEIQALADRLLNNPQLIEVARRNTTAETVDQAIYRVDRERKRELLSHLITTQQWYQVLVFTRTKHGANRLAEHLGKQDISAMAIHGNKSQSARTRALGAFKSGELQVLVATDIAARGLDIDELPHVVNFELPNVAEDYVHRIGRTGRAGNEGQAVSLVCVDEHGLLRNIERLIKRDLEKRIEPGFEPDPNAKPEPIENGRNRGNGGQRRSRDNTNGQKRTRSDQERRSAQGRNGGQRNNGNTSRTTEGTDQPTARRRRSRSSQRRQA
;
A
#
# COMPACT_ATOMS: atom_id res chain seq x y z
N MET A 1 -14.07 31.55 0.48
CA MET A 1 -14.87 30.55 -0.26
C MET A 1 -15.08 29.37 0.66
N SER A 2 -16.33 29.09 0.98
CA SER A 2 -16.82 27.99 1.81
C SER A 2 -17.16 26.78 0.93
N PHE A 3 -17.52 25.65 1.55
CA PHE A 3 -17.99 24.46 0.81
C PHE A 3 -19.34 24.69 0.11
N SER A 4 -20.22 25.54 0.65
CA SER A 4 -21.51 25.86 0.03
C SER A 4 -21.35 26.60 -1.31
N ASP A 5 -20.22 27.28 -1.51
CA ASP A 5 -19.92 28.00 -2.76
C ASP A 5 -19.47 27.05 -3.89
N LEU A 6 -19.28 25.76 -3.61
CA LEU A 6 -18.72 24.79 -4.56
C LEU A 6 -19.77 24.00 -5.36
N GLY A 7 -21.06 24.35 -5.24
CA GLY A 7 -22.15 23.70 -5.98
C GLY A 7 -22.53 22.30 -5.46
N LEU A 8 -22.26 22.03 -4.17
CA LEU A 8 -22.63 20.78 -3.52
C LEU A 8 -24.07 20.84 -2.97
N ARG A 9 -24.77 19.71 -3.03
CA ARG A 9 -26.11 19.55 -2.46
C ARG A 9 -26.11 19.58 -0.93
N ALA A 10 -27.26 19.89 -0.35
CA ALA A 10 -27.45 20.05 1.09
C ALA A 10 -27.04 18.81 1.90
N GLU A 11 -27.29 17.61 1.38
CA GLU A 11 -26.91 16.35 2.03
C GLU A 11 -25.40 16.19 2.16
N LEU A 12 -24.64 16.62 1.16
CA LEU A 12 -23.16 16.60 1.19
C LEU A 12 -22.62 17.68 2.11
N LEU A 13 -23.20 18.88 2.10
CA LEU A 13 -22.82 19.96 3.01
C LEU A 13 -23.04 19.56 4.48
N ARG A 14 -24.16 18.90 4.78
CA ARG A 14 -24.44 18.33 6.11
C ARG A 14 -23.45 17.23 6.49
N ALA A 15 -22.96 16.45 5.52
CA ALA A 15 -21.94 15.44 5.77
C ALA A 15 -20.61 16.10 6.16
N ILE A 16 -20.18 17.11 5.40
CA ILE A 16 -18.97 17.91 5.60
C ILE A 16 -19.00 18.61 6.98
N GLU A 17 -20.11 19.27 7.32
CA GLU A 17 -20.27 19.99 8.57
C GLU A 17 -20.09 19.09 9.79
N ALA A 18 -20.75 17.93 9.83
CA ALA A 18 -20.58 17.01 10.95
C ALA A 18 -19.33 16.10 10.85
N LEU A 19 -18.44 16.35 9.88
CA LEU A 19 -17.04 15.90 9.91
C LEU A 19 -16.10 17.01 10.41
N GLY A 20 -16.62 18.21 10.70
CA GLY A 20 -15.84 19.35 11.21
C GLY A 20 -15.00 20.06 10.15
N TYR A 21 -15.39 19.98 8.88
CA TYR A 21 -14.66 20.65 7.80
C TYR A 21 -15.19 22.06 7.55
N ASP A 22 -14.40 23.06 7.93
CA ASP A 22 -14.82 24.46 7.81
C ASP A 22 -14.51 25.06 6.43
N THR A 23 -13.29 24.84 5.93
CA THR A 23 -12.82 25.49 4.69
C THR A 23 -12.26 24.50 3.68
N PRO A 24 -12.65 24.60 2.40
CA PRO A 24 -12.12 23.71 1.37
C PRO A 24 -10.64 23.99 1.12
N THR A 25 -9.83 22.95 0.99
CA THR A 25 -8.39 23.06 0.67
C THR A 25 -8.17 23.61 -0.74
N PRO A 26 -6.96 24.09 -1.10
CA PRO A 26 -6.70 24.62 -2.44
C PRO A 26 -7.01 23.64 -3.58
N ILE A 27 -6.81 22.34 -3.37
CA ILE A 27 -7.14 21.31 -4.37
C ILE A 27 -8.66 21.12 -4.45
N GLN A 28 -9.36 21.12 -3.32
CA GLN A 28 -10.82 20.97 -3.27
C GLN A 28 -11.54 22.14 -3.95
N ARG A 29 -11.08 23.38 -3.71
CA ARG A 29 -11.67 24.59 -4.33
C ARG A 29 -11.66 24.57 -5.86
N GLN A 30 -10.66 23.94 -6.45
CA GLN A 30 -10.52 23.87 -7.90
C GLN A 30 -11.11 22.57 -8.47
N ALA A 31 -10.85 21.43 -7.82
CA ALA A 31 -11.27 20.12 -8.31
C ALA A 31 -12.78 19.90 -8.19
N ILE A 32 -13.41 20.33 -7.09
CA ILE A 32 -14.83 20.04 -6.86
C ILE A 32 -15.71 20.65 -7.97
N PRO A 33 -15.61 21.95 -8.30
CA PRO A 33 -16.40 22.52 -9.40
C PRO A 33 -16.07 21.90 -10.76
N ALA A 34 -14.80 21.64 -11.04
CA ALA A 34 -14.36 21.03 -12.30
C ALA A 34 -14.97 19.65 -12.53
N VAL A 35 -14.99 18.80 -11.50
CA VAL A 35 -15.54 17.45 -11.59
C VAL A 35 -17.06 17.47 -11.71
N ILE A 36 -17.76 18.39 -11.00
CA ILE A 36 -19.21 18.57 -11.14
C ILE A 36 -19.61 18.91 -12.57
N GLN A 37 -18.81 19.75 -13.25
CA GLN A 37 -19.12 20.24 -14.59
C GLN A 37 -19.15 19.17 -15.70
N GLY A 38 -18.48 18.02 -15.52
CA GLY A 38 -18.49 17.00 -16.57
C GLY A 38 -17.11 16.51 -17.00
N GLY A 39 -16.12 17.41 -16.99
CA GLY A 39 -14.86 17.26 -17.71
C GLY A 39 -13.85 16.34 -17.02
N ASP A 40 -12.88 15.88 -17.80
CA ASP A 40 -11.75 15.11 -17.29
C ASP A 40 -10.82 16.00 -16.47
N LEU A 41 -10.12 15.40 -15.50
CA LEU A 41 -9.25 16.13 -14.59
C LEU A 41 -7.90 15.42 -14.44
N LEU A 42 -6.83 16.20 -14.55
CA LEU A 42 -5.51 15.82 -14.07
C LEU A 42 -5.13 16.73 -12.90
N ALA A 43 -5.13 16.14 -11.70
CA ALA A 43 -4.86 16.84 -10.47
C ALA A 43 -3.56 16.33 -9.84
N SER A 44 -2.62 17.24 -9.64
CA SER A 44 -1.41 16.98 -8.87
C SER A 44 -1.44 17.75 -7.56
N ALA A 45 -1.42 16.97 -6.48
CA ALA A 45 -1.25 17.48 -5.14
C ALA A 45 -0.66 16.37 -4.26
N GLN A 46 0.10 16.75 -3.23
CA GLN A 46 0.66 15.79 -2.29
C GLN A 46 -0.46 15.06 -1.51
N THR A 47 -0.12 13.94 -0.87
CA THR A 47 -1.01 13.33 0.14
C THR A 47 -1.39 14.35 1.22
N GLY A 48 -2.47 14.11 1.96
CA GLY A 48 -2.91 15.01 3.03
C GLY A 48 -3.44 16.38 2.59
N THR A 49 -3.43 16.70 1.29
CA THR A 49 -3.99 17.96 0.77
C THR A 49 -5.51 17.93 0.60
N GLY A 50 -6.16 16.81 0.94
CA GLY A 50 -7.60 16.64 0.79
C GLY A 50 -8.06 16.19 -0.61
N LYS A 51 -7.19 15.54 -1.40
CA LYS A 51 -7.51 14.98 -2.73
C LYS A 51 -8.73 14.05 -2.71
N THR A 52 -8.83 13.20 -1.68
CA THR A 52 -9.93 12.23 -1.55
C THR A 52 -11.28 12.93 -1.52
N ALA A 53 -11.45 13.98 -0.73
CA ALA A 53 -12.67 14.79 -0.75
C ALA A 53 -12.85 15.52 -2.09
N GLY A 54 -11.74 15.96 -2.71
CA GLY A 54 -11.71 16.63 -4.01
C GLY A 54 -12.31 15.83 -5.17
N PHE A 55 -12.23 14.50 -5.16
CA PHE A 55 -12.96 13.66 -6.13
C PHE A 55 -14.21 13.01 -5.56
N THR A 56 -14.25 12.68 -4.27
CA THR A 56 -15.37 11.91 -3.71
C THR A 56 -16.63 12.76 -3.62
N LEU A 57 -16.54 14.00 -3.14
CA LEU A 57 -17.69 14.91 -3.03
C LEU A 57 -18.37 15.16 -4.39
N PRO A 58 -17.64 15.58 -5.44
CA PRO A 58 -18.28 15.84 -6.73
C PRO A 58 -18.72 14.55 -7.45
N MET A 59 -18.05 13.41 -7.22
CA MET A 59 -18.52 12.11 -7.71
C MET A 59 -19.86 11.72 -7.07
N LEU A 60 -19.99 11.85 -5.74
CA LEU A 60 -21.25 11.62 -5.04
C LEU A 60 -22.35 12.57 -5.53
N GLN A 61 -22.03 13.85 -5.71
CA GLN A 61 -22.95 14.86 -6.26
C GLN A 61 -23.54 14.40 -7.60
N ARG A 62 -22.68 13.94 -8.52
CA ARG A 62 -23.10 13.50 -9.86
C ARG A 62 -23.89 12.20 -9.86
N LEU A 63 -23.54 11.27 -8.98
CA LEU A 63 -24.21 9.96 -8.93
C LEU A 63 -25.59 10.03 -8.26
N ALA A 64 -25.81 11.00 -7.36
CA ALA A 64 -26.96 11.04 -6.47
C ALA A 64 -28.33 11.10 -7.17
N ASP A 65 -28.39 11.67 -8.37
CA ASP A 65 -29.64 11.78 -9.15
C ASP A 65 -29.69 10.77 -10.33
N GLY A 66 -28.72 9.86 -10.40
CA GLY A 66 -28.65 8.87 -11.47
C GLY A 66 -29.45 7.60 -11.22
N PRO A 67 -29.54 6.72 -12.24
CA PRO A 67 -30.30 5.48 -12.13
C PRO A 67 -29.64 4.52 -11.12
N ARG A 68 -30.45 3.63 -10.54
CA ARG A 68 -29.90 2.54 -9.74
C ARG A 68 -29.16 1.54 -10.65
N PRO A 69 -27.99 1.04 -10.24
CA PRO A 69 -27.27 0.01 -10.98
C PRO A 69 -28.09 -1.28 -11.07
N GLN A 70 -27.99 -1.99 -12.19
CA GLN A 70 -28.52 -3.35 -12.30
C GLN A 70 -27.56 -4.36 -11.62
N PRO A 71 -27.98 -5.61 -11.40
CA PRO A 71 -27.13 -6.63 -10.79
C PRO A 71 -25.73 -6.68 -11.40
N ARG A 72 -24.70 -6.66 -10.54
CA ARG A 72 -23.26 -6.66 -10.89
C ARG A 72 -22.75 -5.42 -11.62
N GLN A 73 -23.60 -4.45 -11.98
CA GLN A 73 -23.16 -3.22 -12.62
C GLN A 73 -22.53 -2.26 -11.63
N VAL A 74 -21.57 -1.48 -12.13
CA VAL A 74 -20.90 -0.41 -11.40
C VAL A 74 -21.04 0.90 -12.17
N ARG A 75 -21.45 1.98 -11.49
CA ARG A 75 -21.58 3.32 -12.10
C ARG A 75 -20.32 4.16 -11.97
N SER A 76 -19.58 4.02 -10.88
CA SER A 76 -18.28 4.67 -10.70
C SER A 76 -17.22 3.71 -10.16
N LEU A 77 -16.03 3.80 -10.73
CA LEU A 77 -14.89 2.98 -10.36
C LEU A 77 -13.75 3.86 -9.83
N VAL A 78 -13.31 3.61 -8.60
CA VAL A 78 -12.11 4.23 -8.02
C VAL A 78 -11.01 3.17 -7.92
N LEU A 79 -9.93 3.35 -8.67
CA LEU A 79 -8.74 2.50 -8.60
C LEU A 79 -7.71 3.11 -7.65
N THR A 80 -7.19 2.27 -6.76
CA THR A 80 -6.16 2.63 -5.78
C THR A 80 -5.01 1.61 -5.82
N PRO A 81 -3.75 2.02 -5.57
CA PRO A 81 -2.58 1.14 -5.59
C PRO A 81 -2.56 0.10 -4.45
N THR A 82 -3.10 0.44 -3.29
CA THR A 82 -2.98 -0.39 -2.09
C THR A 82 -4.34 -0.68 -1.46
N ARG A 83 -4.38 -1.76 -0.68
CA ARG A 83 -5.60 -2.19 0.00
C ARG A 83 -6.00 -1.21 1.10
N GLU A 84 -5.00 -0.60 1.73
CA GLU A 84 -5.17 0.38 2.79
C GLU A 84 -5.77 1.66 2.25
N LEU A 85 -5.27 2.15 1.11
CA LEU A 85 -5.84 3.31 0.44
C LEU A 85 -7.25 3.01 -0.06
N ALA A 86 -7.50 1.81 -0.61
CA ALA A 86 -8.85 1.38 -0.98
C ALA A 86 -9.83 1.45 0.20
N ALA A 87 -9.41 0.98 1.38
CA ALA A 87 -10.22 1.03 2.59
C ALA A 87 -10.50 2.47 3.05
N GLN A 88 -9.48 3.33 3.06
CA GLN A 88 -9.60 4.75 3.42
C GLN A 88 -10.53 5.53 2.49
N VAL A 89 -10.41 5.29 1.18
CA VAL A 89 -11.32 5.89 0.20
C VAL A 89 -12.74 5.37 0.42
N GLY A 90 -12.92 4.09 0.74
CA GLY A 90 -14.22 3.53 1.13
C GLY A 90 -14.82 4.18 2.38
N GLU A 91 -14.02 4.40 3.42
CA GLU A 91 -14.43 5.13 4.63
C GLU A 91 -14.85 6.57 4.29
N SER A 92 -14.08 7.25 3.45
CA SER A 92 -14.39 8.61 2.96
C SER A 92 -15.70 8.65 2.18
N VAL A 93 -15.90 7.72 1.22
CA VAL A 93 -17.14 7.59 0.44
C VAL A 93 -18.34 7.39 1.35
N SER A 94 -18.21 6.51 2.36
CA SER A 94 -19.26 6.27 3.35
C SER A 94 -19.57 7.51 4.19
N ALA A 95 -18.52 8.19 4.69
CA ALA A 95 -18.66 9.36 5.54
C ALA A 95 -19.32 10.54 4.81
N TYR A 96 -18.84 10.88 3.61
CA TYR A 96 -19.42 11.95 2.80
C TYR A 96 -20.79 11.58 2.24
N GLY A 97 -21.01 10.31 1.90
CA GLY A 97 -22.24 9.80 1.32
C GLY A 97 -23.33 9.45 2.34
N ARG A 98 -23.11 9.60 3.66
CA ARG A 98 -24.01 9.10 4.71
C ARG A 98 -25.47 9.56 4.64
N PHE A 99 -25.72 10.70 3.99
CA PHE A 99 -27.07 11.26 3.79
C PHE A 99 -27.62 11.03 2.37
N LEU A 100 -26.90 10.28 1.54
CA LEU A 100 -27.31 9.89 0.18
C LEU A 100 -27.73 8.43 0.13
N LYS A 101 -28.60 8.09 -0.81
CA LYS A 101 -29.05 6.71 -1.06
C LYS A 101 -28.17 6.03 -2.11
N LEU A 102 -26.85 6.11 -1.94
CA LEU A 102 -25.86 5.51 -2.84
C LEU A 102 -25.23 4.27 -2.20
N THR A 103 -24.98 3.26 -3.02
CA THR A 103 -24.34 2.01 -2.60
C THR A 103 -22.86 2.02 -2.94
N SER A 104 -22.02 1.57 -2.02
CA SER A 104 -20.58 1.46 -2.26
C SER A 104 -19.98 0.21 -1.63
N HIS A 105 -18.90 -0.29 -2.23
CA HIS A 105 -18.12 -1.38 -1.66
C HIS A 105 -16.65 -1.29 -2.04
N VAL A 106 -15.79 -1.88 -1.20
CA VAL A 106 -14.34 -1.94 -1.41
C VAL A 106 -13.93 -3.38 -1.74
N ILE A 107 -13.18 -3.56 -2.82
CA ILE A 107 -12.62 -4.87 -3.21
C ILE A 107 -11.10 -4.84 -3.33
N PHE A 108 -10.44 -5.81 -2.71
CA PHE A 108 -8.99 -5.97 -2.83
C PHE A 108 -8.53 -7.40 -2.56
N GLY A 109 -7.29 -7.70 -2.98
CA GLY A 109 -6.66 -9.01 -2.83
C GLY A 109 -6.37 -9.42 -1.38
N GLY A 110 -5.98 -10.68 -1.16
CA GLY A 110 -5.48 -11.16 0.15
C GLY A 110 -6.52 -11.31 1.26
N VAL A 111 -7.81 -11.16 0.94
CA VAL A 111 -8.95 -11.55 1.76
C VAL A 111 -9.89 -12.44 0.93
N GLY A 112 -10.81 -13.15 1.60
CA GLY A 112 -11.78 -14.04 0.96
C GLY A 112 -12.58 -13.32 -0.13
N GLN A 113 -12.83 -14.02 -1.24
CA GLN A 113 -13.57 -13.45 -2.37
C GLN A 113 -15.08 -13.41 -2.14
N GLN A 114 -15.64 -14.40 -1.43
CA GLN A 114 -17.08 -14.58 -1.28
C GLN A 114 -17.82 -13.33 -0.76
N PRO A 115 -17.35 -12.64 0.31
CA PRO A 115 -18.03 -11.43 0.77
C PRO A 115 -18.05 -10.30 -0.28
N GLN A 116 -16.99 -10.19 -1.08
CA GLN A 116 -16.90 -9.20 -2.15
C GLN A 116 -17.84 -9.55 -3.32
N ILE A 117 -17.96 -10.85 -3.65
CA ILE A 117 -18.92 -11.34 -4.67
C ILE A 117 -20.34 -11.05 -4.23
N ASP A 118 -20.68 -11.36 -2.97
CA ASP A 118 -22.02 -11.14 -2.43
C ASP A 118 -22.41 -9.66 -2.46
N ALA A 119 -21.46 -8.76 -2.14
CA ALA A 119 -21.67 -7.31 -2.21
C ALA A 119 -21.84 -6.77 -3.64
N LEU A 120 -21.22 -7.41 -4.64
CA LEU A 120 -21.36 -7.01 -6.06
C LEU A 120 -22.69 -7.45 -6.68
N ARG A 121 -23.30 -8.54 -6.19
CA ARG A 121 -24.53 -9.11 -6.76
C ARG A 121 -25.65 -8.10 -7.02
N PRO A 122 -26.05 -7.22 -6.10
CA PRO A 122 -27.14 -6.27 -6.33
C PRO A 122 -26.79 -5.14 -7.32
N GLY A 123 -25.51 -4.94 -7.66
CA GLY A 123 -25.03 -3.73 -8.33
C GLY A 123 -24.61 -2.64 -7.34
N LEU A 124 -23.67 -1.79 -7.73
CA LEU A 124 -23.10 -0.73 -6.88
C LEU A 124 -23.03 0.61 -7.62
N ASP A 125 -23.33 1.70 -6.93
CA ASP A 125 -23.08 3.03 -7.48
C ASP A 125 -21.58 3.30 -7.53
N ILE A 126 -20.84 2.88 -6.49
CA ILE A 126 -19.41 3.17 -6.36
C ILE A 126 -18.65 1.89 -5.98
N LEU A 127 -17.66 1.52 -6.79
CA LEU A 127 -16.73 0.43 -6.48
C LEU A 127 -15.33 1.02 -6.28
N ILE A 128 -14.75 0.78 -5.10
CA ILE A 128 -13.35 1.10 -4.82
C ILE A 128 -12.54 -0.18 -4.93
N ALA A 129 -11.49 -0.20 -5.74
CA ALA A 129 -10.78 -1.44 -6.05
C ALA A 129 -9.27 -1.29 -6.19
N THR A 130 -8.54 -2.35 -5.82
CA THR A 130 -7.17 -2.57 -6.33
C THR A 130 -7.23 -3.28 -7.69
N PRO A 131 -6.41 -2.90 -8.70
CA PRO A 131 -6.54 -3.38 -10.08
C PRO A 131 -6.58 -4.91 -10.23
N GLY A 132 -5.68 -5.64 -9.55
CA GLY A 132 -5.60 -7.10 -9.66
C GLY A 132 -6.88 -7.82 -9.20
N ARG A 133 -7.49 -7.40 -8.07
CA ARG A 133 -8.74 -8.01 -7.58
C ARG A 133 -9.93 -7.67 -8.47
N LEU A 134 -9.98 -6.45 -9.02
CA LEU A 134 -11.03 -6.07 -9.97
C LEU A 134 -11.03 -6.97 -11.20
N LEU A 135 -9.84 -7.15 -11.81
CA LEU A 135 -9.70 -7.99 -13.00
C LEU A 135 -10.05 -9.46 -12.73
N ASP A 136 -9.65 -9.99 -11.57
CA ASP A 136 -9.99 -11.36 -11.15
C ASP A 136 -11.52 -11.55 -11.06
N LEU A 137 -12.22 -10.68 -10.32
CA LEU A 137 -13.68 -10.76 -10.18
C LEU A 137 -14.42 -10.50 -11.51
N HIS A 138 -13.87 -9.65 -12.38
CA HIS A 138 -14.43 -9.42 -13.70
C HIS A 138 -14.30 -10.66 -14.59
N GLN A 139 -13.13 -11.30 -14.62
CA GLN A 139 -12.90 -12.52 -15.40
C GLN A 139 -13.82 -13.67 -14.97
N GLN A 140 -14.18 -13.73 -13.69
CA GLN A 140 -15.15 -14.69 -13.14
C GLN A 140 -16.63 -14.29 -13.40
N GLY A 141 -16.89 -13.14 -14.03
CA GLY A 141 -18.24 -12.65 -14.32
C GLY A 141 -19.01 -12.09 -13.12
N HIS A 142 -18.30 -11.69 -12.06
CA HIS A 142 -18.91 -11.14 -10.84
C HIS A 142 -19.11 -9.63 -10.86
N VAL A 143 -18.47 -8.91 -11.78
CA VAL A 143 -18.62 -7.45 -11.95
C VAL A 143 -18.71 -7.07 -13.43
N ASP A 144 -19.68 -6.22 -13.75
CA ASP A 144 -19.90 -5.61 -15.06
C ASP A 144 -19.50 -4.13 -15.02
N LEU A 145 -18.51 -3.78 -15.83
CA LEU A 145 -17.96 -2.43 -15.91
C LEU A 145 -18.50 -1.63 -17.10
N SER A 146 -19.42 -2.20 -17.89
CA SER A 146 -19.97 -1.59 -19.11
C SER A 146 -20.87 -0.36 -18.87
N LYS A 147 -21.15 -0.04 -17.61
CA LYS A 147 -21.95 1.12 -17.18
C LYS A 147 -21.18 2.11 -16.32
N VAL A 148 -19.85 2.01 -16.28
CA VAL A 148 -19.02 2.97 -15.57
C VAL A 148 -19.09 4.33 -16.27
N GLU A 149 -19.63 5.32 -15.56
CA GLU A 149 -19.80 6.71 -15.95
C GLU A 149 -18.60 7.58 -15.50
N ILE A 150 -17.95 7.20 -14.38
CA ILE A 150 -16.84 7.94 -13.78
C ILE A 150 -15.72 6.97 -13.38
N LEU A 151 -14.51 7.19 -13.90
CA LEU A 151 -13.29 6.51 -13.49
C LEU A 151 -12.40 7.46 -12.69
N VAL A 152 -11.92 7.01 -11.53
CA VAL A 152 -10.89 7.71 -10.74
C VAL A 152 -9.64 6.84 -10.62
N LEU A 153 -8.48 7.40 -10.93
CA LEU A 153 -7.17 6.83 -10.59
C LEU A 153 -6.57 7.64 -9.45
N ASP A 154 -6.57 7.10 -8.23
CA ASP A 154 -5.96 7.75 -7.08
C ASP A 154 -4.55 7.20 -6.81
N GLU A 155 -3.61 8.08 -6.47
CA GLU A 155 -2.17 7.80 -6.42
C GLU A 155 -1.67 7.08 -7.68
N ALA A 156 -1.95 7.65 -8.85
CA ALA A 156 -1.60 7.04 -10.15
C ALA A 156 -0.09 6.78 -10.30
N ASP A 157 0.76 7.64 -9.75
CA ASP A 157 2.22 7.48 -9.75
C ASP A 157 2.64 6.24 -8.98
N ARG A 158 2.00 5.97 -7.85
CA ARG A 158 2.22 4.74 -7.08
C ARG A 158 1.76 3.51 -7.82
N MET A 159 0.67 3.58 -8.56
CA MET A 159 0.26 2.45 -9.39
C MET A 159 1.31 2.13 -10.47
N LEU A 160 1.96 3.14 -11.04
CA LEU A 160 3.07 2.93 -12.00
C LEU A 160 4.32 2.35 -11.32
N ASP A 161 4.73 2.90 -10.17
CA ASP A 161 5.86 2.39 -9.37
C ASP A 161 5.71 0.90 -9.01
N MET A 162 4.47 0.47 -8.78
CA MET A 162 4.12 -0.92 -8.42
C MET A 162 3.94 -1.84 -9.65
N GLY A 163 4.09 -1.32 -10.86
CA GLY A 163 3.97 -2.07 -12.11
C GLY A 163 2.52 -2.36 -12.52
N PHE A 164 1.53 -1.68 -11.94
CA PHE A 164 0.11 -1.89 -12.29
C PHE A 164 -0.30 -1.27 -13.63
N ILE A 165 0.61 -0.65 -14.38
CA ILE A 165 0.31 -0.08 -15.70
C ILE A 165 -0.35 -1.09 -16.64
N HIS A 166 0.07 -2.35 -16.60
CA HIS A 166 -0.54 -3.41 -17.43
C HIS A 166 -1.96 -3.74 -16.97
N ASP A 167 -2.22 -3.73 -15.67
CA ASP A 167 -3.54 -4.00 -15.10
C ASP A 167 -4.50 -2.85 -15.41
N ILE A 168 -4.05 -1.61 -15.22
CA ILE A 168 -4.81 -0.40 -15.58
C ILE A 168 -5.21 -0.46 -17.06
N ARG A 169 -4.26 -0.72 -17.96
CA ARG A 169 -4.55 -0.84 -19.40
C ARG A 169 -5.58 -1.93 -19.71
N ARG A 170 -5.60 -3.03 -18.95
CA ARG A 170 -6.63 -4.08 -19.09
C ARG A 170 -7.97 -3.56 -18.62
N VAL A 171 -8.04 -2.91 -17.46
CA VAL A 171 -9.28 -2.32 -16.95
C VAL A 171 -9.86 -1.31 -17.93
N LEU A 172 -9.04 -0.39 -18.48
CA LEU A 172 -9.51 0.63 -19.43
C LEU A 172 -10.18 0.06 -20.68
N LYS A 173 -9.77 -1.13 -21.14
CA LYS A 173 -10.40 -1.82 -22.28
C LYS A 173 -11.79 -2.35 -21.97
N LEU A 174 -12.13 -2.53 -20.69
CA LEU A 174 -13.43 -3.01 -20.23
C LEU A 174 -14.43 -1.88 -20.00
N LEU A 175 -13.95 -0.63 -19.92
CA LEU A 175 -14.77 0.54 -19.61
C LEU A 175 -15.42 1.13 -20.87
N PRO A 176 -16.57 1.81 -20.74
CA PRO A 176 -17.21 2.53 -21.84
C PRO A 176 -16.31 3.64 -22.37
N GLN A 177 -16.34 3.89 -23.69
CA GLN A 177 -15.55 4.98 -24.29
C GLN A 177 -15.95 6.36 -23.76
N ALA A 178 -17.25 6.61 -23.64
CA ALA A 178 -17.79 7.84 -23.07
C ALA A 178 -17.93 7.69 -21.54
N ARG A 179 -17.05 8.34 -20.80
CA ARG A 179 -17.03 8.42 -19.32
C ARG A 179 -16.17 9.61 -18.90
N GLN A 180 -16.36 10.10 -17.68
CA GLN A 180 -15.45 11.06 -17.06
C GLN A 180 -14.24 10.31 -16.47
N ASN A 181 -13.03 10.83 -16.70
CA ASN A 181 -11.80 10.28 -16.14
C ASN A 181 -11.13 11.32 -15.23
N LEU A 182 -10.82 10.92 -14.01
CA LEU A 182 -10.13 11.74 -13.02
C LEU A 182 -8.82 11.07 -12.63
N LEU A 183 -7.70 11.74 -12.83
CA LEU A 183 -6.37 11.24 -12.49
C LEU A 183 -5.76 12.11 -11.39
N PHE A 184 -5.53 11.50 -10.23
CA PHE A 184 -4.88 12.13 -9.09
C PHE A 184 -3.50 11.52 -8.86
N SER A 185 -2.49 12.39 -8.78
CA SER A 185 -1.09 12.00 -8.59
C SER A 185 -0.42 12.91 -7.56
N ALA A 186 0.65 12.44 -6.90
CA ALA A 186 1.52 13.31 -6.11
C ALA A 186 2.63 13.93 -6.98
N THR A 187 2.88 13.38 -8.16
CA THR A 187 3.96 13.79 -9.06
C THR A 187 3.48 13.97 -10.51
N PHE A 188 4.17 14.84 -11.25
CA PHE A 188 4.04 15.03 -12.69
C PHE A 188 5.24 14.43 -13.42
N SER A 189 5.45 13.12 -13.27
CA SER A 189 6.49 12.43 -14.06
C SER A 189 6.07 12.31 -15.53
N ASN A 190 7.04 12.13 -16.43
CA ASN A 190 6.76 11.87 -17.85
C ASN A 190 5.86 10.63 -18.04
N GLU A 191 5.96 9.64 -17.14
CA GLU A 191 5.10 8.45 -17.19
C GLU A 191 3.64 8.77 -16.82
N ILE A 192 3.43 9.68 -15.85
CA ILE A 192 2.10 10.19 -15.52
C ILE A 192 1.52 11.01 -16.67
N GLN A 193 2.33 11.86 -17.30
CA GLN A 193 1.90 12.61 -18.46
C GLN A 193 1.50 11.67 -19.61
N ALA A 194 2.32 10.66 -19.91
CA ALA A 194 1.99 9.66 -20.93
C ALA A 194 0.75 8.81 -20.59
N LEU A 195 0.48 8.57 -19.30
CA LEU A 195 -0.76 7.93 -18.87
C LEU A 195 -1.97 8.87 -19.06
N ALA A 196 -1.83 10.13 -18.66
CA ALA A 196 -2.85 11.15 -18.78
C ALA A 196 -3.25 11.39 -20.24
N ASP A 197 -2.27 11.56 -21.14
CA ASP A 197 -2.49 11.80 -22.58
C ASP A 197 -3.28 10.68 -23.27
N ARG A 198 -3.19 9.46 -22.75
CA ARG A 198 -3.91 8.29 -23.28
C ARG A 198 -5.28 8.09 -22.64
N LEU A 199 -5.44 8.55 -21.41
CA LEU A 199 -6.62 8.29 -20.60
C LEU A 199 -7.65 9.42 -20.66
N LEU A 200 -7.16 10.66 -20.61
CA LEU A 200 -7.96 11.85 -20.41
C LEU A 200 -8.24 12.54 -21.74
N ASN A 201 -9.42 13.14 -21.86
CA ASN A 201 -9.82 13.93 -23.02
C ASN A 201 -9.98 15.40 -22.64
N ASN A 202 -9.07 16.25 -23.15
CA ASN A 202 -9.01 17.69 -22.84
C ASN A 202 -9.15 18.00 -21.34
N PRO A 203 -8.30 17.40 -20.47
CA PRO A 203 -8.47 17.52 -19.03
C PRO A 203 -8.18 18.93 -18.54
N GLN A 204 -8.92 19.35 -17.52
CA GLN A 204 -8.48 20.48 -16.72
C GLN A 204 -7.22 20.07 -15.94
N LEU A 205 -6.17 20.90 -16.01
CA LEU A 205 -4.94 20.69 -15.26
C LEU A 205 -5.02 21.50 -13.97
N ILE A 206 -4.92 20.82 -12.83
CA ILE A 206 -4.84 21.46 -11.51
C ILE A 206 -3.54 21.05 -10.87
N GLU A 207 -2.63 22.02 -10.74
CA GLU A 207 -1.40 21.88 -9.97
C GLU A 207 -1.50 22.75 -8.74
N VAL A 208 -1.60 22.13 -7.57
CA VAL A 208 -1.50 22.86 -6.31
C VAL A 208 -0.03 22.93 -5.95
N ALA A 209 0.53 24.13 -6.04
CA ALA A 209 1.90 24.41 -5.64
C ALA A 209 2.17 23.82 -4.24
N ARG A 210 3.36 23.22 -4.08
CA ARG A 210 3.84 22.76 -2.78
C ARG A 210 3.85 23.97 -1.85
N ARG A 211 2.91 24.04 -0.90
CA ARG A 211 3.06 24.96 0.22
C ARG A 211 4.23 24.43 1.04
N ASN A 212 5.41 24.99 0.76
CA ASN A 212 6.70 24.62 1.31
C ASN A 212 7.11 23.19 0.90
N THR A 213 8.36 22.98 0.48
CA THR A 213 8.80 21.59 0.38
C THR A 213 8.70 21.00 1.78
N THR A 214 8.18 19.78 1.97
CA THR A 214 8.05 19.21 3.32
C THR A 214 9.40 19.14 4.04
N ALA A 215 10.51 19.16 3.28
CA ALA A 215 11.87 19.28 3.79
C ALA A 215 12.20 20.67 4.39
N GLU A 216 11.45 21.72 4.08
CA GLU A 216 11.63 23.07 4.63
C GLU A 216 10.87 23.30 5.94
N THR A 217 9.72 22.64 6.14
CA THR A 217 8.85 22.85 7.34
C THR A 217 9.04 21.83 8.46
N VAL A 218 9.65 20.68 8.16
CA VAL A 218 9.88 19.60 9.14
C VAL A 218 11.25 19.80 9.79
N ASP A 219 11.29 19.81 11.13
CA ASP A 219 12.54 19.76 11.89
C ASP A 219 13.22 18.41 11.63
N GLN A 220 14.44 18.45 11.10
CA GLN A 220 15.14 17.26 10.64
C GLN A 220 16.50 17.13 11.30
N ALA A 221 16.72 15.99 11.93
CA ALA A 221 18.00 15.67 12.55
C ALA A 221 18.49 14.28 12.16
N ILE A 222 19.80 14.18 11.97
CA ILE A 222 20.53 12.92 11.82
C ILE A 222 21.17 12.58 13.16
N TYR A 223 20.89 11.41 13.71
CA TYR A 223 21.66 10.86 14.81
C TYR A 223 22.63 9.83 14.25
N ARG A 224 23.94 10.10 14.41
CA ARG A 224 24.97 9.14 14.03
C ARG A 224 25.06 8.08 15.11
N VAL A 225 25.03 6.81 14.71
CA VAL A 225 25.05 5.67 15.63
C VAL A 225 25.59 4.42 14.95
N ASP A 226 26.23 3.54 15.72
CA ASP A 226 26.62 2.23 15.21
C ASP A 226 25.40 1.37 14.86
N ARG A 227 25.56 0.52 13.83
CA ARG A 227 24.48 -0.31 13.28
C ARG A 227 23.77 -1.12 14.37
N GLU A 228 24.53 -1.77 15.23
CA GLU A 228 23.99 -2.65 16.26
C GLU A 228 23.21 -1.88 17.34
N ARG A 229 23.61 -0.64 17.58
CA ARG A 229 23.09 0.22 18.65
C ARG A 229 21.87 1.06 18.25
N LYS A 230 21.49 1.05 16.96
CA LYS A 230 20.30 1.76 16.47
C LYS A 230 19.02 1.46 17.26
N ARG A 231 18.83 0.18 17.64
CA ARG A 231 17.63 -0.28 18.38
C ARG A 231 17.57 0.35 19.77
N GLU A 232 18.69 0.27 20.49
CA GLU A 232 18.85 0.86 21.82
C GLU A 232 18.69 2.38 21.77
N LEU A 233 19.31 3.04 20.79
CA LEU A 233 19.18 4.48 20.62
C LEU A 233 17.73 4.89 20.36
N LEU A 234 17.00 4.16 19.50
CA LEU A 234 15.59 4.48 19.25
C LEU A 234 14.75 4.35 20.52
N SER A 235 14.91 3.27 21.28
CA SER A 235 14.21 3.08 22.56
C SER A 235 14.56 4.19 23.55
N HIS A 236 15.84 4.55 23.64
CA HIS A 236 16.33 5.65 24.49
C HIS A 236 15.69 6.99 24.11
N LEU A 237 15.68 7.36 22.83
CA LEU A 237 15.09 8.62 22.36
C LEU A 237 13.59 8.67 22.62
N ILE A 238 12.86 7.59 22.35
CA ILE A 238 11.41 7.52 22.60
C ILE A 238 11.11 7.74 24.08
N THR A 239 11.86 7.10 24.97
CA THR A 239 11.61 7.19 26.42
C THR A 239 12.05 8.53 26.98
N THR A 240 13.27 8.99 26.67
CA THR A 240 13.85 10.20 27.26
C THR A 240 13.19 11.48 26.75
N GLN A 241 12.79 11.51 25.48
CA GLN A 241 12.07 12.64 24.88
C GLN A 241 10.55 12.47 24.93
N GLN A 242 10.07 11.39 25.56
CA GLN A 242 8.65 11.07 25.73
C GLN A 242 7.86 11.10 24.41
N TRP A 243 8.47 10.58 23.34
CA TRP A 243 7.84 10.59 22.03
C TRP A 243 6.59 9.70 22.00
N TYR A 244 5.53 10.23 21.43
CA TYR A 244 4.26 9.54 21.21
C TYR A 244 3.81 9.66 19.76
N GLN A 245 3.00 8.69 19.29
CA GLN A 245 2.60 8.54 17.89
C GLN A 245 3.78 8.59 16.92
N VAL A 246 4.71 7.65 17.11
CA VAL A 246 5.95 7.57 16.33
C VAL A 246 5.79 6.61 15.15
N LEU A 247 5.96 7.10 13.93
CA LEU A 247 6.04 6.26 12.74
C LEU A 247 7.50 5.95 12.42
N VAL A 248 7.88 4.67 12.49
CA VAL A 248 9.26 4.23 12.30
C VAL A 248 9.40 3.47 10.99
N PHE A 249 10.29 3.91 10.10
CA PHE A 249 10.56 3.27 8.83
C PHE A 249 11.78 2.35 8.87
N THR A 250 11.59 1.14 8.38
CA THR A 250 12.62 0.10 8.21
C THR A 250 12.66 -0.38 6.75
N ARG A 251 13.80 -0.90 6.30
CA ARG A 251 13.97 -1.37 4.92
C ARG A 251 13.33 -2.74 4.70
N THR A 252 13.31 -3.60 5.72
CA THR A 252 12.87 -4.98 5.58
C THR A 252 11.76 -5.37 6.56
N LYS A 253 10.88 -6.28 6.11
CA LYS A 253 9.80 -6.84 6.94
C LYS A 253 10.31 -7.58 8.19
N HIS A 254 11.49 -8.19 8.10
CA HIS A 254 12.11 -8.89 9.23
C HIS A 254 12.67 -7.90 10.25
N GLY A 255 13.31 -6.83 9.76
CA GLY A 255 13.71 -5.69 10.60
C GLY A 255 12.53 -5.08 11.34
N ALA A 256 11.40 -4.84 10.63
CA ALA A 256 10.19 -4.30 11.23
C ALA A 256 9.67 -5.13 12.41
N ASN A 257 9.58 -6.47 12.27
CA ASN A 257 9.12 -7.33 13.36
C ASN A 257 10.11 -7.34 14.53
N ARG A 258 11.41 -7.49 14.25
CA ARG A 258 12.45 -7.51 15.30
C ARG A 258 12.46 -6.20 16.09
N LEU A 259 12.26 -5.07 15.41
CA LEU A 259 12.23 -3.77 16.06
C LEU A 259 10.98 -3.62 16.93
N ALA A 260 9.79 -3.98 16.43
CA ALA A 260 8.57 -3.94 17.23
C ALA A 260 8.65 -4.85 18.47
N GLU A 261 9.21 -6.07 18.32
CA GLU A 261 9.45 -6.98 19.44
C GLU A 261 10.46 -6.41 20.46
N HIS A 262 11.52 -5.75 19.99
CA HIS A 262 12.49 -5.10 20.87
C HIS A 262 11.84 -3.97 21.68
N LEU A 263 11.08 -3.10 21.02
CA LEU A 263 10.36 -2.00 21.67
C LEU A 263 9.36 -2.52 22.72
N GLY A 264 8.62 -3.59 22.40
CA GLY A 264 7.70 -4.22 23.35
C GLY A 264 8.40 -4.78 24.60
N LYS A 265 9.65 -5.26 24.48
CA LYS A 265 10.48 -5.68 25.64
C LYS A 265 11.02 -4.51 26.47
N GLN A 266 10.87 -3.29 25.98
CA GLN A 266 11.23 -2.05 26.69
C GLN A 266 9.97 -1.31 27.15
N ASP A 267 8.84 -2.00 27.26
CA ASP A 267 7.54 -1.46 27.64
C ASP A 267 7.02 -0.34 26.72
N ILE A 268 7.50 -0.29 25.47
CA ILE A 268 7.02 0.63 24.43
C ILE A 268 6.03 -0.11 23.54
N SER A 269 4.76 0.33 23.55
CA SER A 269 3.69 -0.29 22.76
C SER A 269 3.96 -0.12 21.25
N ALA A 270 4.31 -1.22 20.57
CA ALA A 270 4.73 -1.20 19.17
C ALA A 270 4.14 -2.34 18.33
N MET A 271 3.75 -2.04 17.09
CA MET A 271 3.33 -3.04 16.10
C MET A 271 4.02 -2.83 14.77
N ALA A 272 4.27 -3.92 14.05
CA ALA A 272 4.85 -3.89 12.71
C ALA A 272 3.79 -3.99 11.60
N ILE A 273 3.89 -3.15 10.56
CA ILE A 273 3.08 -3.16 9.35
C ILE A 273 3.95 -3.36 8.09
N HIS A 274 3.78 -4.49 7.42
CA HIS A 274 4.56 -4.86 6.22
C HIS A 274 3.76 -5.81 5.31
N GLY A 275 4.24 -6.05 4.08
CA GLY A 275 3.51 -6.85 3.07
C GLY A 275 3.19 -8.31 3.48
N ASN A 276 4.01 -8.90 4.36
CA ASN A 276 3.75 -10.26 4.89
C ASN A 276 2.73 -10.33 6.04
N LYS A 277 2.22 -9.21 6.58
CA LYS A 277 1.15 -9.25 7.59
C LYS A 277 -0.19 -9.55 6.91
N SER A 278 -1.08 -10.26 7.59
CA SER A 278 -2.45 -10.43 7.11
C SER A 278 -3.15 -9.08 7.01
N GLN A 279 -4.16 -8.97 6.14
CA GLN A 279 -4.91 -7.71 6.00
C GLN A 279 -5.54 -7.28 7.33
N SER A 280 -6.15 -8.22 8.05
CA SER A 280 -6.74 -7.95 9.36
C SER A 280 -5.73 -7.42 10.38
N ALA A 281 -4.49 -7.93 10.36
CA ALA A 281 -3.42 -7.43 11.21
C ALA A 281 -2.97 -6.02 10.80
N ARG A 282 -2.89 -5.73 9.49
CA ARG A 282 -2.55 -4.40 8.97
C ARG A 282 -3.62 -3.37 9.37
N THR A 283 -4.90 -3.68 9.15
CA THR A 283 -6.03 -2.83 9.55
C THR A 283 -6.06 -2.58 11.05
N ARG A 284 -5.85 -3.61 11.88
CA ARG A 284 -5.79 -3.46 13.33
C ARG A 284 -4.64 -2.56 13.78
N ALA A 285 -3.43 -2.79 13.25
CA ALA A 285 -2.25 -1.99 13.60
C ALA A 285 -2.47 -0.52 13.22
N LEU A 286 -3.04 -0.26 12.04
CA LEU A 286 -3.36 1.09 11.60
C LEU A 286 -4.43 1.75 12.47
N GLY A 287 -5.50 1.02 12.79
CA GLY A 287 -6.59 1.50 13.64
C GLY A 287 -6.09 1.87 15.05
N ALA A 288 -5.31 0.98 15.69
CA ALA A 288 -4.74 1.22 17.01
C ALA A 288 -3.74 2.39 17.02
N PHE A 289 -2.99 2.60 15.93
CA PHE A 289 -2.10 3.76 15.80
C PHE A 289 -2.88 5.06 15.65
N LYS A 290 -3.92 5.08 14.79
CA LYS A 290 -4.79 6.25 14.59
C LYS A 290 -5.55 6.64 15.85
N SER A 291 -6.02 5.67 16.63
CA SER A 291 -6.73 5.94 17.90
C SER A 291 -5.81 6.40 19.03
N GLY A 292 -4.48 6.34 18.84
CA GLY A 292 -3.52 6.59 19.91
C GLY A 292 -3.49 5.49 20.96
N GLU A 293 -3.94 4.27 20.67
CA GLU A 293 -3.72 3.10 21.54
C GLU A 293 -2.28 2.57 21.40
N LEU A 294 -1.74 2.69 20.20
CA LEU A 294 -0.39 2.25 19.86
C LEU A 294 0.57 3.45 19.81
N GLN A 295 1.64 3.38 20.60
CA GLN A 295 2.65 4.45 20.65
C GLN A 295 3.55 4.46 19.41
N VAL A 296 3.94 3.29 18.90
CA VAL A 296 4.89 3.17 17.78
C VAL A 296 4.36 2.24 16.69
N LEU A 297 4.32 2.74 15.46
CA LEU A 297 4.05 1.93 14.26
C LEU A 297 5.34 1.74 13.46
N VAL A 298 5.81 0.50 13.36
CA VAL A 298 7.01 0.16 12.57
C VAL A 298 6.62 -0.32 11.18
N ALA A 299 7.02 0.41 10.14
CA ALA A 299 6.60 0.15 8.77
C ALA A 299 7.78 -0.06 7.81
N THR A 300 7.50 -0.78 6.72
CA THR A 300 8.34 -0.73 5.50
C THR A 300 7.74 0.25 4.50
N ASP A 301 8.56 0.84 3.61
CA ASP A 301 8.09 1.79 2.58
C ASP A 301 6.84 1.33 1.84
N ILE A 302 6.86 0.09 1.35
CA ILE A 302 5.75 -0.50 0.57
C ILE A 302 4.45 -0.55 1.40
N ALA A 303 4.57 -0.77 2.70
CA ALA A 303 3.41 -0.91 3.58
C ALA A 303 2.91 0.39 4.16
N ALA A 304 3.77 1.42 4.24
CA ALA A 304 3.43 2.76 4.66
C ALA A 304 2.91 3.66 3.53
N ARG A 305 3.19 3.30 2.27
CA ARG A 305 2.61 3.98 1.10
C ARG A 305 1.09 3.77 1.07
N GLY A 306 0.34 4.87 0.93
CA GLY A 306 -1.12 4.87 1.00
C GLY A 306 -1.69 4.65 2.41
N LEU A 307 -0.88 4.77 3.47
CA LEU A 307 -1.42 4.99 4.82
C LEU A 307 -1.79 6.47 4.97
N ASP A 308 -3.05 6.73 5.29
CA ASP A 308 -3.58 8.03 5.69
C ASP A 308 -3.24 8.26 7.17
N ILE A 309 -1.96 8.49 7.46
CA ILE A 309 -1.41 8.79 8.78
C ILE A 309 -0.56 10.05 8.69
N ASP A 310 -1.17 11.12 8.19
CA ASP A 310 -0.51 12.40 8.04
C ASP A 310 -0.60 13.18 9.36
N GLU A 311 0.21 14.24 9.50
CA GLU A 311 0.25 15.12 10.69
C GLU A 311 0.76 14.46 11.97
N LEU A 312 1.64 13.46 11.84
CA LEU A 312 2.26 12.83 12.99
C LEU A 312 3.26 13.77 13.68
N PRO A 313 3.38 13.74 15.01
CA PRO A 313 4.41 14.51 15.71
C PRO A 313 5.84 14.04 15.38
N HIS A 314 6.03 12.72 15.24
CA HIS A 314 7.36 12.12 15.07
C HIS A 314 7.40 11.09 13.93
N VAL A 315 8.36 11.26 13.03
CA VAL A 315 8.73 10.27 12.03
C VAL A 315 10.19 9.88 12.24
N VAL A 316 10.47 8.58 12.28
CA VAL A 316 11.83 8.07 12.44
C VAL A 316 12.24 7.21 11.25
N ASN A 317 13.29 7.59 10.55
CA ASN A 317 14.00 6.71 9.63
C ASN A 317 15.00 5.87 10.43
N PHE A 318 14.56 4.68 10.89
CA PHE A 318 15.45 3.73 11.55
C PHE A 318 16.55 3.25 10.60
N GLU A 319 16.20 3.09 9.33
CA GLU A 319 17.12 2.88 8.21
C GLU A 319 16.80 3.86 7.09
N LEU A 320 17.81 4.44 6.45
CA LEU A 320 17.60 5.35 5.33
C LEU A 320 17.03 4.61 4.10
N PRO A 321 16.14 5.25 3.32
CA PRO A 321 15.62 4.66 2.10
C PRO A 321 16.72 4.53 1.05
N ASN A 322 16.58 3.53 0.19
CA ASN A 322 17.54 3.29 -0.90
C ASN A 322 17.42 4.32 -2.04
N VAL A 323 16.25 4.96 -2.15
CA VAL A 323 15.90 5.97 -3.15
C VAL A 323 15.67 7.28 -2.39
N ALA A 324 16.31 8.37 -2.81
CA ALA A 324 16.28 9.63 -2.06
C ALA A 324 14.88 10.25 -2.02
N GLU A 325 14.10 10.07 -3.08
CA GLU A 325 12.72 10.57 -3.19
C GLU A 325 11.81 9.97 -2.12
N ASP A 326 12.05 8.71 -1.73
CA ASP A 326 11.32 8.05 -0.65
C ASP A 326 11.54 8.74 0.69
N TYR A 327 12.69 9.36 0.93
CA TYR A 327 12.94 10.11 2.16
C TYR A 327 11.93 11.26 2.31
N VAL A 328 11.71 12.03 1.24
CA VAL A 328 10.74 13.13 1.22
C VAL A 328 9.32 12.61 1.49
N HIS A 329 8.98 11.43 0.98
CA HIS A 329 7.69 10.81 1.23
C HIS A 329 7.50 10.31 2.67
N ARG A 330 8.59 9.85 3.32
CA ARG A 330 8.57 9.41 4.72
C ARG A 330 8.39 10.59 5.65
N ILE A 331 9.26 11.60 5.55
CA ILE A 331 9.16 12.80 6.39
C ILE A 331 7.89 13.61 6.08
N GLY A 332 7.32 13.41 4.88
CA GLY A 332 6.01 13.90 4.48
C GLY A 332 4.85 13.50 5.40
N ARG A 333 5.05 12.54 6.31
CA ARG A 333 4.04 12.12 7.31
C ARG A 333 4.00 12.99 8.55
N THR A 334 4.91 13.96 8.67
CA THR A 334 4.96 14.94 9.75
C THR A 334 4.99 16.37 9.20
N GLY A 335 4.78 17.38 10.06
CA GLY A 335 4.94 18.80 9.73
C GLY A 335 4.01 19.37 8.66
N ARG A 336 2.72 19.00 8.69
CA ARG A 336 1.68 19.49 7.77
C ARG A 336 0.66 20.38 8.49
N ALA A 337 -0.08 21.18 7.71
CA ALA A 337 -1.16 22.07 8.17
C ALA A 337 -0.80 23.13 9.22
N GLY A 338 0.49 23.50 9.35
CA GLY A 338 0.96 24.53 10.30
C GLY A 338 1.44 23.98 11.64
N ASN A 339 1.41 22.66 11.85
CA ASN A 339 2.00 22.01 13.01
C ASN A 339 3.51 21.79 12.79
N GLU A 340 4.31 22.05 13.81
CA GLU A 340 5.72 21.66 13.86
C GLU A 340 5.80 20.15 14.06
N GLY A 341 6.63 19.49 13.26
CA GLY A 341 6.77 18.04 13.28
C GLY A 341 8.23 17.66 13.10
N GLN A 342 8.66 16.57 13.74
CA GLN A 342 10.05 16.16 13.78
C GLN A 342 10.29 14.88 12.97
N ALA A 343 11.30 14.92 12.09
CA ALA A 343 11.81 13.78 11.37
C ALA A 343 13.26 13.46 11.79
N VAL A 344 13.43 12.34 12.47
CA VAL A 344 14.75 11.86 12.92
C VAL A 344 15.24 10.72 12.03
N SER A 345 16.51 10.72 11.67
CA SER A 345 17.11 9.57 10.97
C SER A 345 18.31 9.02 11.72
N LEU A 346 18.32 7.71 11.97
CA LEU A 346 19.43 7.02 12.60
C LEU A 346 20.37 6.52 11.50
N VAL A 347 21.61 7.00 11.47
CA VAL A 347 22.54 6.77 10.36
C VAL A 347 23.82 6.10 10.87
N CYS A 348 24.10 4.92 10.33
CA CYS A 348 25.38 4.25 10.51
C CYS A 348 26.30 4.47 9.31
N VAL A 349 27.56 4.00 9.44
CA VAL A 349 28.61 4.16 8.42
C VAL A 349 28.20 3.60 7.04
N ASP A 350 27.36 2.57 7.01
CA ASP A 350 26.88 1.92 5.77
C ASP A 350 26.03 2.86 4.91
N GLU A 351 25.35 3.81 5.55
CA GLU A 351 24.29 4.61 4.92
C GLU A 351 24.77 6.01 4.52
N HIS A 352 26.05 6.36 4.73
CA HIS A 352 26.62 7.65 4.33
C HIS A 352 26.44 7.95 2.83
N GLY A 353 26.44 6.92 1.97
CA GLY A 353 26.15 7.07 0.54
C GLY A 353 24.69 7.50 0.28
N LEU A 354 23.74 6.90 1.00
CA LEU A 354 22.32 7.22 0.92
C LEU A 354 22.04 8.63 1.45
N LEU A 355 22.64 9.00 2.59
CA LEU A 355 22.54 10.33 3.18
C LEU A 355 22.97 11.42 2.18
N ARG A 356 24.12 11.24 1.52
CA ARG A 356 24.60 12.19 0.49
C ARG A 356 23.63 12.35 -0.68
N ASN A 357 22.96 11.28 -1.10
CA ASN A 357 21.95 11.36 -2.16
C ASN A 357 20.71 12.13 -1.69
N ILE A 358 20.31 11.95 -0.43
CA ILE A 358 19.20 12.68 0.19
C ILE A 358 19.54 14.17 0.31
N GLU A 359 20.68 14.53 0.90
CA GLU A 359 21.15 15.92 1.04
C GLU A 359 21.23 16.62 -0.34
N ARG A 360 21.69 15.91 -1.38
CA ARG A 360 21.71 16.42 -2.76
C ARG A 360 20.30 16.67 -3.31
N LEU A 361 19.34 15.76 -3.07
CA LEU A 361 17.97 15.89 -3.55
C LEU A 361 17.26 17.09 -2.88
N ILE A 362 17.42 17.23 -1.57
CA ILE A 362 16.80 18.33 -0.80
C ILE A 362 17.59 19.64 -0.87
N LYS A 363 18.80 19.61 -1.45
CA LYS A 363 19.72 20.74 -1.61
C LYS A 363 20.08 21.43 -0.29
N ARG A 364 20.20 20.64 0.78
CA ARG A 364 20.50 21.12 2.14
C ARG A 364 21.26 20.04 2.91
N ASP A 365 22.25 20.47 3.70
CA ASP A 365 22.90 19.61 4.68
C ASP A 365 22.03 19.46 5.92
N LEU A 366 21.86 18.21 6.37
CA LEU A 366 21.06 17.90 7.56
C LEU A 366 21.92 18.03 8.82
N GLU A 367 21.32 18.52 9.91
CA GLU A 367 22.00 18.64 11.19
C GLU A 367 22.40 17.26 11.71
N LYS A 368 23.69 17.09 12.04
CA LYS A 368 24.26 15.83 12.52
C LYS A 368 24.49 15.93 14.02
N ARG A 369 23.74 15.13 14.78
CA ARG A 369 23.81 15.00 16.24
C ARG A 369 24.44 13.66 16.62
N ILE A 370 25.05 13.63 17.79
CA ILE A 370 25.53 12.42 18.45
C ILE A 370 24.88 12.42 19.82
N GLU A 371 24.15 11.36 20.13
CA GLU A 371 23.55 11.18 21.45
C GLU A 371 24.63 10.70 22.43
N PRO A 372 24.81 11.35 23.59
CA PRO A 372 25.79 10.92 24.58
C PRO A 372 25.62 9.46 24.98
N GLY A 373 26.71 8.71 25.00
CA GLY A 373 26.71 7.28 25.27
C GLY A 373 26.37 6.42 24.05
N PHE A 374 26.04 7.00 22.89
CA PHE A 374 25.79 6.32 21.61
C PHE A 374 26.79 6.72 20.51
N GLU A 375 27.98 7.14 20.90
CA GLU A 375 29.04 7.56 19.99
C GLU A 375 29.40 6.42 19.02
N PRO A 376 29.43 6.66 17.70
CA PRO A 376 29.85 5.66 16.72
C PRO A 376 31.34 5.32 16.86
N ASP A 377 31.70 4.06 16.67
CA ASP A 377 33.10 3.65 16.55
C ASP A 377 33.74 4.28 15.29
N PRO A 378 34.79 5.11 15.42
CA PRO A 378 35.47 5.71 14.26
C PRO A 378 36.12 4.68 13.33
N ASN A 379 36.35 3.45 13.79
CA ASN A 379 36.98 2.38 13.02
C ASN A 379 35.97 1.41 12.36
N ALA A 380 34.67 1.63 12.54
CA ALA A 380 33.64 0.80 11.96
C ALA A 380 33.74 0.79 10.42
N LYS A 381 33.77 -0.41 9.83
CA LYS A 381 33.85 -0.58 8.38
C LYS A 381 32.44 -0.66 7.78
N PRO A 382 32.17 0.06 6.67
CA PRO A 382 30.90 -0.08 5.99
C PRO A 382 30.72 -1.49 5.41
N GLU A 383 29.53 -2.07 5.63
CA GLU A 383 29.12 -3.31 4.99
C GLU A 383 28.04 -3.05 3.93
N PRO A 384 27.85 -4.00 2.98
CA PRO A 384 26.79 -3.89 1.99
C PRO A 384 25.40 -3.83 2.63
N ILE A 385 24.59 -2.87 2.19
CA ILE A 385 23.19 -2.75 2.61
C ILE A 385 22.38 -3.92 2.01
N GLU A 386 21.85 -4.80 2.87
CA GLU A 386 20.98 -5.88 2.42
C GLU A 386 19.62 -5.32 1.96
N ASN A 387 19.41 -5.31 0.65
CA ASN A 387 18.13 -4.96 0.06
C ASN A 387 17.22 -6.19 0.10
N GLY A 388 16.08 -6.08 0.77
CA GLY A 388 15.08 -7.16 0.91
C GLY A 388 14.44 -7.67 -0.40
N ARG A 389 15.04 -7.41 -1.56
CA ARG A 389 14.73 -8.06 -2.84
C ARG A 389 15.41 -9.43 -2.90
N ASN A 390 14.59 -10.46 -2.73
CA ASN A 390 14.71 -11.80 -3.31
C ASN A 390 16.15 -12.25 -3.65
N ARG A 391 16.80 -12.97 -2.72
CA ARG A 391 17.85 -13.94 -3.09
C ARG A 391 17.19 -15.09 -3.85
N GLY A 392 16.83 -14.83 -5.11
CA GLY A 392 16.47 -15.84 -6.09
C GLY A 392 17.67 -16.12 -6.98
N ASN A 393 18.31 -17.26 -6.72
CA ASN A 393 19.14 -18.03 -7.64
C ASN A 393 20.34 -17.32 -8.31
N GLY A 394 21.57 -17.65 -7.87
CA GLY A 394 22.78 -17.20 -8.55
C GLY A 394 24.08 -17.79 -7.99
N GLY A 395 24.43 -19.00 -8.45
CA GLY A 395 25.83 -19.37 -8.66
C GLY A 395 26.54 -20.04 -7.50
N GLN A 396 26.31 -21.35 -7.37
CA GLN A 396 27.24 -22.29 -6.75
C GLN A 396 28.57 -22.24 -7.54
N ARG A 397 29.51 -21.39 -7.11
CA ARG A 397 30.88 -21.38 -7.62
C ARG A 397 31.57 -22.66 -7.13
N ARG A 398 31.46 -23.72 -7.95
CA ARG A 398 32.38 -24.85 -7.88
C ARG A 398 33.79 -24.34 -8.17
N SER A 399 34.66 -24.54 -7.18
CA SER A 399 36.11 -24.42 -7.27
C SER A 399 36.59 -25.14 -8.52
N ARG A 400 37.19 -24.40 -9.46
CA ARG A 400 37.91 -24.96 -10.60
C ARG A 400 39.37 -24.91 -10.22
N ASP A 401 39.81 -26.01 -9.64
CA ASP A 401 41.21 -26.23 -9.35
C ASP A 401 41.97 -26.53 -10.65
N ASN A 402 43.19 -26.05 -10.65
CA ASN A 402 44.08 -25.88 -11.76
C ASN A 402 44.91 -27.16 -11.90
N THR A 403 44.86 -27.87 -13.03
CA THR A 403 45.97 -28.77 -13.38
C THR A 403 46.18 -28.86 -14.87
N ASN A 404 47.36 -28.40 -15.23
CA ASN A 404 48.00 -28.31 -16.52
C ASN A 404 48.57 -29.68 -16.91
N GLY A 405 48.54 -30.09 -18.19
CA GLY A 405 49.32 -31.28 -18.60
C GLY A 405 48.96 -31.99 -19.91
N GLN A 406 49.55 -31.52 -21.01
CA GLN A 406 50.18 -32.32 -22.09
C GLN A 406 49.36 -33.21 -23.05
N LYS A 407 49.42 -32.81 -24.33
CA LYS A 407 49.61 -33.58 -25.58
C LYS A 407 49.85 -35.10 -25.42
N ARG A 408 49.14 -35.92 -26.22
CA ARG A 408 49.70 -36.68 -27.37
C ARG A 408 48.64 -37.53 -28.12
N THR A 409 48.99 -37.77 -29.37
CA THR A 409 48.34 -38.42 -30.53
C THR A 409 48.34 -39.95 -30.56
N ARG A 410 47.42 -40.53 -31.38
CA ARG A 410 47.40 -41.87 -32.04
C ARG A 410 47.20 -43.08 -31.10
N SER A 411 46.53 -44.19 -31.42
CA SER A 411 46.16 -44.88 -32.68
C SER A 411 45.18 -46.04 -32.39
N ASP A 412 44.46 -46.46 -33.43
CA ASP A 412 43.87 -47.79 -33.76
C ASP A 412 43.88 -48.95 -32.75
N GLN A 413 42.73 -49.63 -32.58
CA GLN A 413 42.47 -50.99 -33.12
C GLN A 413 41.18 -51.63 -32.56
N GLU A 414 40.22 -51.83 -33.47
CA GLU A 414 39.55 -53.11 -33.79
C GLU A 414 39.48 -54.28 -32.77
N ARG A 415 38.24 -54.74 -32.49
CA ARG A 415 37.64 -56.10 -32.70
C ARG A 415 36.47 -56.31 -31.72
N ARG A 416 35.21 -56.47 -32.18
CA ARG A 416 34.49 -57.72 -32.50
C ARG A 416 34.69 -58.78 -31.40
N SER A 417 33.68 -59.30 -30.69
CA SER A 417 32.54 -60.12 -31.15
C SER A 417 31.52 -60.22 -29.98
N ALA A 418 30.22 -60.01 -30.18
CA ALA A 418 29.21 -61.02 -30.55
C ALA A 418 28.72 -61.93 -29.39
N GLN A 419 27.42 -61.76 -29.10
CA GLN A 419 26.38 -62.81 -29.05
C GLN A 419 25.81 -63.24 -27.68
N GLY A 420 24.47 -63.15 -27.59
CA GLY A 420 23.59 -63.80 -26.59
C GLY A 420 22.60 -62.82 -25.93
N ARG A 421 21.47 -62.43 -26.56
CA ARG A 421 20.10 -62.99 -26.34
C ARG A 421 19.82 -63.31 -24.85
N ASN A 422 18.79 -62.77 -24.19
CA ASN A 422 17.38 -62.89 -24.55
C ASN A 422 16.48 -62.05 -23.60
N GLY A 423 15.32 -61.59 -24.10
CA GLY A 423 14.07 -61.29 -23.38
C GLY A 423 14.07 -60.14 -22.35
N GLY A 424 13.15 -59.18 -22.30
CA GLY A 424 11.77 -59.18 -22.76
C GLY A 424 10.86 -58.69 -21.61
N GLN A 425 10.09 -57.63 -21.86
CA GLN A 425 8.92 -57.13 -21.11
C GLN A 425 9.15 -56.62 -19.67
N ARG A 426 8.94 -55.32 -19.41
CA ARG A 426 7.70 -54.52 -19.30
C ARG A 426 6.97 -54.67 -17.95
N ASN A 427 6.77 -53.49 -17.37
CA ASN A 427 5.71 -53.04 -16.47
C ASN A 427 5.63 -53.58 -15.04
N ASN A 428 5.69 -52.64 -14.09
CA ASN A 428 4.64 -52.45 -13.09
C ASN A 428 4.70 -50.98 -12.63
N GLY A 429 3.61 -50.22 -12.54
CA GLY A 429 2.25 -50.64 -12.22
C GLY A 429 1.94 -50.16 -10.81
N ASN A 430 1.47 -48.93 -10.67
CA ASN A 430 1.06 -48.33 -9.40
C ASN A 430 -0.43 -48.03 -9.46
N THR A 431 -1.31 -48.94 -9.01
CA THR A 431 -2.59 -48.56 -8.35
C THR A 431 -3.29 -49.77 -7.69
N SER A 432 -3.88 -49.47 -6.51
CA SER A 432 -5.11 -50.01 -5.89
C SER A 432 -5.08 -51.31 -5.05
N ARG A 433 -5.66 -51.19 -3.84
CA ARG A 433 -6.64 -52.09 -3.18
C ARG A 433 -7.23 -51.36 -1.94
N THR A 434 -8.49 -50.89 -1.95
CA THR A 434 -9.78 -51.52 -1.53
C THR A 434 -9.88 -51.77 -0.02
N THR A 435 -10.69 -51.04 0.77
CA THR A 435 -12.16 -51.14 1.07
C THR A 435 -12.63 -52.48 1.64
N GLU A 436 -13.12 -52.46 2.90
CA GLU A 436 -14.30 -53.17 3.39
C GLU A 436 -14.64 -52.73 4.84
N GLY A 437 -15.93 -52.66 5.20
CA GLY A 437 -16.40 -52.42 6.56
C GLY A 437 -17.80 -51.81 6.67
N THR A 438 -18.80 -52.68 6.67
CA THR A 438 -20.26 -52.44 6.74
C THR A 438 -20.78 -52.22 8.18
N ASP A 439 -22.06 -51.81 8.25
CA ASP A 439 -23.04 -51.96 9.34
C ASP A 439 -23.30 -50.80 10.35
N GLN A 440 -24.44 -50.13 10.10
CA GLN A 440 -25.42 -49.61 11.07
C GLN A 440 -26.32 -50.77 11.57
N PRO A 441 -27.17 -50.68 12.65
CA PRO A 441 -28.03 -49.52 12.95
C PRO A 441 -28.48 -49.28 14.43
N THR A 442 -29.29 -48.22 14.57
CA THR A 442 -30.39 -47.96 15.54
C THR A 442 -30.21 -47.06 16.79
N ALA A 443 -30.88 -45.91 16.69
CA ALA A 443 -31.90 -45.36 17.59
C ALA A 443 -31.58 -45.02 19.06
N ARG A 444 -31.72 -43.73 19.41
CA ARG A 444 -32.70 -43.29 20.42
C ARG A 444 -32.94 -41.78 20.47
N ARG A 445 -34.22 -41.43 20.36
CA ARG A 445 -34.86 -40.17 20.81
C ARG A 445 -34.43 -39.80 22.24
N ARG A 446 -34.30 -38.48 22.53
CA ARG A 446 -35.06 -37.84 23.61
C ARG A 446 -35.11 -36.31 23.50
N ARG A 447 -36.34 -35.81 23.56
CA ARG A 447 -36.75 -34.42 23.82
C ARG A 447 -36.71 -34.15 25.34
N SER A 448 -36.41 -32.92 25.73
CA SER A 448 -37.05 -32.13 26.81
C SER A 448 -36.42 -30.72 26.77
N ARG A 449 -37.12 -29.61 26.44
CA ARG A 449 -38.03 -28.80 27.31
C ARG A 449 -37.42 -28.58 28.71
N SER A 450 -37.37 -27.41 29.36
CA SER A 450 -37.98 -26.08 29.17
C SER A 450 -37.66 -25.23 30.41
N SER A 451 -37.55 -23.89 30.28
CA SER A 451 -38.08 -22.83 31.19
C SER A 451 -37.27 -21.52 30.99
N GLN A 452 -37.90 -20.41 30.56
CA GLN A 452 -38.57 -19.38 31.38
C GLN A 452 -37.68 -18.86 32.54
N ARG A 453 -37.39 -17.56 32.73
CA ARG A 453 -38.29 -16.39 32.82
C ARG A 453 -37.50 -15.07 33.00
N ARG A 454 -38.12 -13.96 32.53
CA ARG A 454 -38.25 -12.59 33.10
C ARG A 454 -37.05 -11.61 33.26
N GLN A 455 -37.25 -10.44 32.63
CA GLN A 455 -37.24 -9.05 33.17
C GLN A 455 -36.12 -8.61 34.13
N ALA A 456 -35.30 -7.65 33.68
CA ALA A 456 -35.39 -6.23 34.06
C ALA A 456 -34.72 -5.40 32.97
#